data_AF-A0ABD0QVF5-F1
#
_entry.id   AF-A0ABD0QVF5-F1
#
_cell.length_a   1.000
_cell.length_b   1.000
_cell.length_c   1.000
_cell.angle_alpha   90.00
_cell.angle_beta   90.00
_cell.angle_gamma   90.00
#
_symmetry.space_group_name_H-M   'P 1'
#
loop_
_entity.id
_entity.type
_entity.pdbx_description
1 polymer ?
#
loop_
_entity_poly.entity_id
_entity_poly.type
_entity_poly.pdbx_seq_one_letter_code
_entity_poly.pdbx_strand_id
1 'polypeptide(L)'
;EQGQLIRQDEFLLTFRKKKCYRHIFLFQDLILFSKTRKTDVGNDTYIYKQSFKTSDIGMTHNSGDSGLCFEIWFRRRKSQDTREVKENWTRDLERILWEQAVHNR
;
A
#
# COMPACT_ATOMS: atom_id res chain seq x y z
N GLU A 1 7.81 6.66 -12.55
CA GLU A 1 9.16 6.28 -12.07
C GLU A 1 9.06 5.94 -10.59
N GLN A 2 9.96 5.12 -10.04
CA GLN A 2 9.84 4.55 -8.68
C GLN A 2 10.54 5.37 -7.58
N GLY A 3 11.22 6.45 -7.95
CA GLY A 3 12.05 7.26 -7.06
C GLY A 3 13.38 6.59 -6.70
N GLN A 4 14.12 7.23 -5.78
CA GLN A 4 15.43 6.76 -5.31
C GLN A 4 15.29 5.52 -4.41
N LEU A 5 16.24 4.57 -4.49
CA LEU A 5 16.38 3.48 -3.52
C LEU A 5 16.89 4.02 -2.18
N ILE A 6 16.13 3.81 -1.10
CA ILE A 6 16.43 4.32 0.24
C ILE A 6 17.06 3.23 1.12
N ARG A 7 16.47 2.02 1.13
CA ARG A 7 16.94 0.87 1.90
C ARG A 7 16.68 -0.43 1.16
N GLN A 8 17.46 -1.46 1.49
CA GLN A 8 17.15 -2.83 1.09
C GLN A 8 17.72 -3.83 2.10
N ASP A 9 16.92 -4.82 2.49
CA ASP A 9 17.32 -5.85 3.46
C ASP A 9 16.42 -7.09 3.32
N GLU A 10 16.89 -8.22 3.86
CA GLU A 10 16.09 -9.45 3.95
C GLU A 10 15.27 -9.48 5.24
N PHE A 11 13.97 -9.71 5.10
CA PHE A 11 13.04 -9.80 6.23
C PHE A 11 12.27 -11.11 6.22
N LEU A 12 11.99 -11.62 7.42
CA LEU A 12 11.01 -12.67 7.64
C LEU A 12 9.60 -12.07 7.65
N LEU A 13 8.86 -12.24 6.56
CA LEU A 13 7.50 -11.75 6.45
C LEU A 13 6.49 -12.79 6.90
N THR A 14 5.48 -12.34 7.64
CA THR A 14 4.26 -13.12 7.89
C THR A 14 3.14 -12.57 7.03
N PHE A 15 2.75 -13.31 5.98
CA PHE A 15 1.66 -12.94 5.09
C PHE A 15 0.63 -14.06 5.01
N ARG A 16 -0.64 -13.76 5.29
CA ARG A 16 -1.75 -14.76 5.30
C ARG A 16 -1.40 -16.01 6.14
N LYS A 17 -0.87 -15.79 7.36
CA LYS A 17 -0.42 -16.85 8.29
C LYS A 17 0.75 -17.73 7.79
N LYS A 18 1.40 -17.38 6.67
CA LYS A 18 2.60 -18.06 6.18
C LYS A 18 3.83 -17.18 6.40
N LYS A 19 4.91 -17.78 6.90
CA LYS A 19 6.21 -17.13 7.07
C LYS A 19 7.08 -17.36 5.84
N CYS A 20 7.74 -16.32 5.35
CA CYS A 20 8.70 -16.44 4.25
C CYS A 20 9.73 -15.31 4.25
N TYR A 21 10.97 -15.63 3.88
CA TYR A 21 11.99 -14.62 3.65
C TYR A 21 11.76 -13.91 2.31
N ARG A 22 11.89 -12.58 2.32
CA ARG A 22 11.95 -11.76 1.12
C ARG A 22 13.05 -10.73 1.30
N HIS A 23 13.75 -10.46 0.22
CA HIS A 23 14.53 -9.23 0.10
C HIS A 23 13.59 -8.11 -0.30
N ILE A 24 13.52 -7.09 0.55
CA ILE A 24 12.64 -5.93 0.40
C ILE A 24 13.49 -4.77 -0.08
N PHE A 25 13.01 -4.06 -1.10
CA PHE A 25 13.59 -2.80 -1.56
C PHE A 25 12.61 -1.67 -1.24
N LEU A 26 13.05 -0.69 -0.47
CA LEU A 26 12.30 0.52 -0.17
C LEU A 26 12.79 1.63 -1.08
N PHE A 27 11.96 2.02 -2.04
CA PHE A 27 12.14 3.23 -2.82
C PHE A 27 11.27 4.36 -2.25
N GLN A 28 11.50 5.58 -2.73
CA GLN A 28 10.69 6.74 -2.34
C GLN A 28 9.19 6.55 -2.64
N ASP A 29 8.86 6.03 -3.82
CA ASP A 29 7.46 5.94 -4.26
C ASP A 29 6.86 4.54 -4.11
N LEU A 30 7.66 3.51 -3.81
CA LEU A 30 7.16 2.15 -3.63
C LEU A 30 8.03 1.30 -2.70
N ILE A 31 7.41 0.27 -2.13
CA ILE A 31 8.09 -0.87 -1.50
C ILE A 31 7.94 -2.10 -2.40
N LEU A 32 9.04 -2.80 -2.65
CA LEU A 32 9.09 -3.98 -3.53
C LEU A 32 9.53 -5.21 -2.73
N PHE A 33 8.78 -6.29 -2.88
CA PHE A 33 9.03 -7.60 -2.31
C PHE A 33 9.58 -8.53 -3.38
N SER A 34 10.71 -9.18 -3.08
CA SER A 34 11.35 -10.13 -3.98
C SER A 34 11.74 -11.42 -3.28
N LYS A 35 11.83 -12.51 -4.04
CA LYS A 35 12.44 -13.76 -3.57
C LYS A 35 13.89 -13.82 -4.04
N THR A 36 14.82 -13.90 -3.10
CA THR A 36 16.24 -14.15 -3.37
C THR A 36 16.43 -15.56 -3.93
N ARG A 37 17.23 -15.68 -4.98
CA ARG A 37 17.75 -16.93 -5.53
C ARG A 37 19.25 -16.84 -5.67
N LYS A 38 19.95 -17.78 -5.03
CA LYS A 38 21.38 -17.96 -5.24
C LYS A 38 21.62 -18.61 -6.59
N THR A 39 22.56 -18.06 -7.35
CA THR A 39 23.08 -18.65 -8.58
C THR A 39 24.21 -19.62 -8.24
N ASP A 40 24.54 -20.51 -9.18
CA ASP A 40 25.63 -21.48 -9.01
C ASP A 40 27.00 -20.81 -8.83
N VAL A 41 27.12 -19.55 -9.24
CA VAL A 41 28.33 -18.72 -9.11
C VAL A 41 28.34 -17.91 -7.78
N GLY A 42 27.37 -18.14 -6.88
CA GLY A 42 27.30 -17.51 -5.56
C GLY A 42 26.67 -16.12 -5.53
N ASN A 43 26.27 -15.57 -6.68
CA ASN A 43 25.57 -14.28 -6.74
C ASN A 43 24.07 -14.43 -6.43
N ASP A 44 23.51 -13.43 -5.76
CA ASP A 44 22.07 -13.35 -5.52
C ASP A 44 21.33 -12.71 -6.70
N THR A 45 20.21 -13.32 -7.06
CA THR A 45 19.24 -12.80 -8.02
C THR A 45 17.91 -12.57 -7.33
N TYR A 46 17.25 -11.45 -7.64
CA TYR A 46 15.99 -11.07 -6.99
C TYR A 46 14.82 -11.27 -7.95
N ILE A 47 13.94 -12.20 -7.61
CA ILE A 47 12.72 -12.45 -8.38
C ILE A 47 11.60 -11.61 -7.81
N TYR A 48 11.05 -10.71 -8.63
CA TYR A 48 9.88 -9.90 -8.30
C TYR A 48 8.72 -10.77 -7.77
N LYS A 49 8.09 -10.32 -6.68
CA LYS A 49 6.86 -10.92 -6.16
C LYS A 49 5.72 -9.93 -6.14
N GLN A 50 5.96 -8.75 -5.59
CA GLN A 50 4.91 -7.74 -5.43
C GLN A 50 5.54 -6.38 -5.16
N SER A 51 4.82 -5.30 -5.46
CA SER A 51 5.15 -3.96 -5.01
C SER A 51 3.89 -3.19 -4.63
N PHE A 52 4.05 -2.16 -3.82
CA PHE A 52 2.98 -1.26 -3.41
C PHE A 52 3.52 0.16 -3.37
N LYS A 53 2.70 1.13 -3.80
CA LYS A 53 3.04 2.53 -3.66
C LYS A 53 3.08 2.91 -2.19
N THR A 54 4.08 3.69 -1.79
CA THR A 54 4.19 4.20 -0.41
C THR A 54 2.97 5.05 -0.03
N SER A 55 2.36 5.73 -1.01
CA SER A 55 1.09 6.46 -0.83
C SER A 55 -0.10 5.61 -0.41
N ASP A 56 -0.06 4.30 -0.66
CA ASP A 56 -1.16 3.37 -0.38
C ASP A 56 -0.90 2.51 0.88
N ILE A 57 0.16 2.79 1.63
CA ILE A 57 0.58 2.03 2.82
C ILE A 57 0.36 2.86 4.10
N GLY A 58 -0.12 2.21 5.16
CA GLY A 58 0.01 2.67 6.54
C GLY A 58 0.93 1.73 7.33
N MET A 59 1.46 2.18 8.48
CA MET A 59 2.47 1.45 9.24
C MET A 59 2.29 1.58 10.77
N THR A 60 2.52 0.48 11.49
CA THR A 60 2.63 0.41 12.95
C THR A 60 4.10 0.16 13.24
N HIS A 61 4.70 1.05 14.04
CA HIS A 61 6.14 1.02 14.33
C HIS A 61 6.54 -0.20 15.16
N ASN A 62 5.75 -0.54 16.18
CA ASN A 62 6.04 -1.63 17.10
C ASN A 62 4.90 -2.65 17.05
N SER A 63 5.15 -3.77 16.38
CA SER A 63 4.26 -4.92 16.33
C SER A 63 4.90 -6.12 17.04
N GLY A 64 4.10 -6.91 17.75
CA GLY A 64 4.60 -8.05 18.53
C GLY A 64 5.43 -7.66 19.75
N ASP A 65 5.94 -8.67 20.46
CA ASP A 65 6.49 -8.48 21.82
C ASP A 65 7.97 -8.04 21.85
N SER A 66 8.71 -8.21 20.75
CA SER A 66 10.15 -7.92 20.72
C SER A 66 10.50 -6.47 20.38
N GLY A 67 9.53 -5.68 19.88
CA GLY A 67 9.78 -4.32 19.38
C GLY A 67 10.66 -4.24 18.12
N LEU A 68 11.07 -5.37 17.55
CA LEU A 68 11.90 -5.44 16.34
C LEU A 68 11.07 -5.60 15.05
N CYS A 69 9.77 -5.80 15.19
CA CYS A 69 8.86 -5.97 14.07
C CYS A 69 8.04 -4.70 13.88
N PHE A 70 7.90 -4.29 12.63
CA PHE A 70 6.89 -3.33 12.20
C PHE A 70 5.86 -4.05 11.33
N GLU A 71 4.67 -3.47 11.24
CA GLU A 71 3.62 -3.95 10.35
C GLU A 71 3.27 -2.88 9.34
N ILE A 72 3.04 -3.28 8.10
CA ILE A 72 2.44 -2.43 7.06
C ILE A 72 1.06 -2.97 6.69
N TRP A 73 0.09 -2.09 6.52
CA TRP A 73 -1.22 -2.41 5.98
C TRP A 73 -1.50 -1.58 4.74
N PHE A 74 -2.25 -2.19 3.83
CA PHE A 74 -2.60 -1.56 2.57
C PHE A 74 -3.96 -0.88 2.69
N ARG A 75 -4.01 0.40 2.32
CA ARG A 75 -5.29 1.09 2.14
C ARG A 75 -5.96 0.50 0.91
N ARG A 76 -7.00 -0.30 1.12
CA ARG A 76 -7.96 -0.61 0.05
C ARG A 76 -8.67 0.71 -0.30
N ARG A 77 -8.28 1.37 -1.39
CA ARG A 77 -9.22 2.27 -2.06
C ARG A 77 -10.40 1.41 -2.49
N LYS A 78 -11.61 1.74 -2.04
CA LYS A 78 -12.79 1.13 -2.66
C LYS A 78 -12.75 1.55 -4.12
N SER A 79 -12.97 0.63 -5.06
CA SER A 79 -12.99 0.95 -6.49
C SER A 79 -14.05 2.00 -6.86
N GLN A 80 -14.97 2.29 -5.94
CA GLN A 80 -16.01 3.31 -6.04
C GLN A 80 -15.60 4.70 -5.54
N ASP A 81 -14.42 4.89 -4.95
CA ASP A 81 -13.93 6.25 -4.61
C ASP A 81 -13.32 6.92 -5.85
N THR A 82 -14.07 6.96 -6.95
CA THR A 82 -13.66 7.75 -8.12
C THR A 82 -14.08 9.20 -7.91
N ARG A 83 -13.33 10.11 -8.53
CA ARG A 83 -13.72 11.54 -8.55
C ARG A 83 -15.14 11.70 -9.09
N GLU A 84 -15.51 10.89 -10.08
CA GLU A 84 -16.84 10.83 -10.68
C GLU A 84 -17.93 10.44 -9.69
N VAL A 85 -17.72 9.42 -8.83
CA VAL A 85 -18.70 9.05 -7.80
C VAL A 85 -18.90 10.20 -6.82
N LYS A 86 -17.81 10.85 -6.37
CA LYS A 86 -17.91 12.04 -5.50
C LYS A 86 -18.68 13.18 -6.20
N GLU A 87 -18.34 13.48 -7.45
CA GLU A 87 -18.99 14.53 -8.24
C GLU A 87 -20.49 14.28 -8.41
N ASN A 88 -20.91 13.05 -8.72
CA ASN A 88 -22.32 12.69 -8.87
C ASN A 88 -23.09 12.85 -7.55
N TRP A 89 -22.54 12.32 -6.45
CA TRP A 89 -23.15 12.50 -5.13
C TRP A 89 -23.28 13.97 -4.71
N THR A 90 -22.26 14.78 -5.00
CA THR A 90 -22.27 16.21 -4.64
C THR A 90 -23.33 16.96 -5.45
N ARG A 91 -23.42 16.70 -6.76
CA ARG A 91 -24.45 17.30 -7.62
C ARG A 91 -25.87 16.95 -7.19
N ASP A 92 -26.10 15.68 -6.86
CA ASP A 92 -27.43 15.24 -6.40
C ASP A 92 -27.82 15.87 -5.07
N LEU A 93 -26.88 15.95 -4.11
CA LEU A 93 -27.11 16.62 -2.83
C LEU A 93 -27.38 18.11 -3.00
N GLU A 94 -26.59 18.81 -3.82
CA GLU A 94 -26.79 20.24 -4.12
C GLU A 94 -28.19 20.50 -4.69
N ARG A 95 -28.64 19.65 -5.64
CA ARG A 95 -29.98 19.73 -6.22
C ARG A 95 -31.07 19.53 -5.17
N ILE A 96 -30.97 18.48 -4.36
CA ILE A 96 -31.96 18.18 -3.30
C ILE A 96 -32.06 19.35 -2.32
N LEU A 97 -30.93 19.87 -1.86
CA LEU A 97 -30.90 20.98 -0.90
C LEU A 97 -31.50 22.25 -1.49
N TRP A 98 -31.23 22.53 -2.77
CA TRP A 98 -31.81 23.68 -3.45
C TRP A 98 -33.33 23.56 -3.62
N GLU A 99 -33.82 22.41 -4.05
CA GLU A 99 -35.27 22.14 -4.19
C GLU A 99 -36.01 22.30 -2.85
N GLN A 100 -35.42 21.81 -1.76
CA GLN A 100 -35.93 21.98 -0.40
C GLN A 100 -35.93 23.46 0.03
N ALA A 101 -34.84 24.19 -0.20
CA ALA A 101 -34.75 25.61 0.14
C ALA A 101 -35.80 26.46 -0.60
N VAL A 102 -36.13 26.10 -1.84
CA VAL A 102 -37.18 26.78 -2.63
C VAL A 102 -38.59 26.41 -2.16
N HIS A 103 -38.84 25.14 -1.83
CA HIS A 103 -40.16 24.68 -1.36
C HIS A 103 -40.49 25.05 0.08
N ASN A 104 -39.48 25.26 0.92
CA ASN A 104 -39.65 25.61 2.34
C ASN A 104 -39.68 27.13 2.57
N ARG A 105 -40.03 27.89 1.53
CA ARG A 105 -40.25 29.34 1.53
C ARG A 105 -41.73 29.63 1.35
#